data_AF-A0A7X9XJH9-F1
#
_entry.id   AF-A0A7X9XJH9-F1
#
_cell.length_a   1.000
_cell.length_b   1.000
_cell.length_c   1.000
_cell.angle_alpha   90.00
_cell.angle_beta   90.00
_cell.angle_gamma   90.00
#
_symmetry.space_group_name_H-M   'P 1'
#
loop_
_entity.id
_entity.type
_entity.pdbx_description
1 polymer ?
#
loop_
_entity_poly.entity_id
_entity_poly.type
_entity_poly.pdbx_seq_one_letter_code
_entity_poly.pdbx_strand_id
1 'polypeptide(L)'
;MIQQFKLLLIVFASCAVMDSYAQKVFVDGAGRVFIDASAIPYTTTPKARTTDATLTDSGTNTLTNISSELSNEKVFRVFEVSKKTLKPQTAMTGFNWLQAIESCYNLLDDGGGWRLPTERELSLMLILEYKLLEIKDFERISNNFIWSATNSVSSSATSYLFSSFGEEMKEYPKTSAYYARCIRDITP
;
A
#
# COMPACT_ATOMS: atom_id res chain seq x y z
N MET A 1 20.32 48.66 -7.12
CA MET A 1 20.39 47.64 -6.03
C MET A 1 19.01 47.30 -5.44
N ILE A 2 18.08 48.25 -5.32
CA ILE A 2 16.73 48.03 -4.74
C ILE A 2 15.80 47.17 -5.63
N GLN A 3 15.99 47.18 -6.95
CA GLN A 3 15.13 46.46 -7.90
C GLN A 3 15.41 44.94 -7.96
N GLN A 4 16.65 44.53 -7.69
CA GLN A 4 17.07 43.12 -7.60
C GLN A 4 16.51 42.43 -6.34
N PHE A 5 16.41 43.17 -5.22
CA PHE A 5 15.83 42.66 -3.97
C PHE A 5 14.32 42.43 -4.03
N LYS A 6 13.58 43.25 -4.80
CA LYS A 6 12.13 43.07 -5.01
C LYS A 6 11.82 41.83 -5.85
N LEU A 7 12.66 41.52 -6.85
CA LEU A 7 12.48 40.33 -7.68
C LEU A 7 12.72 39.05 -6.88
N LEU A 8 13.73 39.04 -5.98
CA LEU A 8 14.03 37.90 -5.11
C LEU A 8 12.90 37.59 -4.11
N LEU A 9 12.28 38.63 -3.53
CA LEU A 9 11.17 38.47 -2.57
C LEU A 9 9.88 37.97 -3.24
N ILE A 10 9.63 38.36 -4.49
CA ILE A 10 8.47 37.87 -5.25
C ILE A 10 8.63 36.39 -5.61
N VAL A 11 9.85 35.95 -5.96
CA VAL A 11 10.14 34.53 -6.25
C VAL A 11 10.02 33.66 -4.98
N PHE A 12 10.47 34.13 -3.82
CA PHE A 12 10.28 33.42 -2.56
C PHE A 12 8.81 33.40 -2.09
N ALA A 13 8.05 34.48 -2.32
CA ALA A 13 6.62 34.53 -2.01
C ALA A 13 5.78 33.61 -2.92
N SER A 14 6.18 33.39 -4.18
CA SER A 14 5.54 32.42 -5.07
C SER A 14 5.89 30.96 -4.74
N CYS A 15 7.00 30.70 -4.03
CA CYS A 15 7.33 29.36 -3.54
C CYS A 15 6.67 29.03 -2.19
N ALA A 16 6.03 29.99 -1.53
CA ALA A 16 5.43 29.81 -0.21
C ALA A 16 3.96 29.31 -0.25
N VAL A 17 3.36 29.21 -1.44
CA VAL A 17 2.00 28.65 -1.61
C VAL A 17 1.96 27.77 -2.86
N MET A 18 2.89 26.83 -2.95
CA MET A 18 2.52 25.55 -3.50
C MET A 18 2.11 24.73 -2.29
N ASP A 19 0.81 24.49 -2.11
CA ASP A 19 0.41 23.20 -1.56
C ASP A 19 1.08 22.19 -2.50
N SER A 20 2.26 21.71 -2.11
CA SER A 20 2.95 20.70 -2.86
C SER A 20 1.95 19.55 -2.94
N TYR A 21 1.60 19.16 -4.16
CA TYR A 21 0.85 17.92 -4.40
C TYR A 21 1.76 16.75 -4.02
N ALA A 22 2.15 16.65 -2.76
CA ALA A 22 2.81 15.50 -2.18
C ALA A 22 1.70 14.54 -1.73
N GLN A 23 1.98 13.25 -1.81
CA GLN A 23 1.06 12.26 -1.25
C GLN A 23 0.85 12.56 0.23
N LYS A 24 -0.41 12.56 0.65
CA LYS A 24 -0.80 13.04 1.97
C LYS A 24 -1.25 11.89 2.85
N VAL A 25 -0.63 11.76 4.02
CA VAL A 25 -1.17 10.95 5.11
C VAL A 25 -2.12 11.82 5.93
N PHE A 26 -3.32 11.33 6.21
CA PHE A 26 -4.27 12.02 7.08
C PHE A 26 -5.10 11.06 7.92
N VAL A 27 -5.74 11.61 8.96
CA VAL A 27 -6.57 10.86 9.92
C VAL A 27 -7.94 11.53 9.97
N ASP A 28 -9.01 10.74 10.00
CA ASP A 28 -10.37 11.28 10.13
C ASP A 28 -10.83 11.42 11.60
N GLY A 29 -12.05 11.89 11.81
CA GLY A 29 -12.63 12.05 13.16
C GLY A 29 -12.81 10.74 13.94
N ALA A 30 -12.81 9.58 13.27
CA ALA A 30 -12.87 8.26 13.90
C ALA A 30 -11.48 7.67 14.17
N GLY A 31 -10.41 8.37 13.78
CA GLY A 31 -9.03 7.91 13.95
C GLY A 31 -8.55 6.94 12.87
N ARG A 32 -9.28 6.78 11.75
CA ARG A 32 -8.86 5.95 10.60
C ARG A 32 -7.76 6.64 9.82
N VAL A 33 -6.85 5.86 9.23
CA VAL A 33 -5.60 6.36 8.63
C VAL A 33 -5.66 6.22 7.13
N PHE A 34 -5.43 7.31 6.41
CA PHE A 34 -5.57 7.35 4.95
C PHE A 34 -4.30 7.85 4.28
N ILE A 35 -4.07 7.35 3.06
CA ILE A 35 -3.13 7.91 2.10
C ILE A 35 -3.92 8.47 0.92
N ASP A 36 -3.73 9.76 0.62
CA ASP A 36 -4.12 10.38 -0.63
C ASP A 36 -2.94 10.33 -1.61
N ALA A 37 -3.11 9.55 -2.67
CA ALA A 37 -2.13 9.33 -3.72
C ALA A 37 -2.41 10.14 -4.99
N SER A 38 -3.23 11.19 -4.92
CA SER A 38 -3.60 12.05 -6.07
C SER A 38 -2.43 12.70 -6.79
N ALA A 39 -1.24 12.68 -6.20
CA ALA A 39 0.01 13.20 -6.75
C ALA A 39 0.78 12.26 -7.71
N ILE A 40 0.39 10.99 -7.82
CA ILE A 40 1.00 9.99 -8.72
C ILE A 40 -0.06 9.35 -9.62
N PRO A 41 0.30 8.58 -10.66
CA PRO A 41 -0.69 7.85 -11.45
C PRO A 41 -1.63 7.00 -10.56
N TYR A 42 -2.90 7.40 -10.51
CA TYR A 42 -3.92 6.80 -9.65
C TYR A 42 -5.15 6.34 -10.44
N THR A 43 -5.95 5.48 -9.81
CA THR A 43 -7.29 5.10 -10.25
C THR A 43 -8.33 5.47 -9.20
N THR A 44 -9.55 5.77 -9.65
CA THR A 44 -10.74 5.90 -8.80
C THR A 44 -11.70 4.72 -8.97
N THR A 45 -11.43 3.82 -9.92
CA THR A 45 -12.12 2.53 -10.02
C THR A 45 -11.61 1.63 -8.90
N PRO A 46 -12.49 1.11 -8.02
CA PRO A 46 -12.08 0.19 -6.97
C PRO A 46 -11.31 -0.98 -7.53
N LYS A 47 -10.21 -1.33 -6.86
CA LYS A 47 -9.41 -2.49 -7.24
C LYS A 47 -10.09 -3.77 -6.78
N ALA A 48 -9.81 -4.84 -7.50
CA ALA A 48 -10.18 -6.17 -7.07
C ALA A 48 -9.64 -6.48 -5.66
N ARG A 49 -10.34 -7.33 -4.93
CA ARG A 49 -9.94 -7.76 -3.58
C ARG A 49 -9.48 -9.20 -3.53
N THR A 50 -9.69 -9.93 -4.62
CA THR A 50 -9.43 -11.36 -4.77
C THR A 50 -8.59 -11.62 -6.02
N THR A 51 -8.09 -12.85 -6.12
CA THR A 51 -7.32 -13.36 -7.26
C THR A 51 -7.85 -14.73 -7.67
N ASP A 52 -7.69 -15.08 -8.95
CA ASP A 52 -7.82 -16.44 -9.47
C ASP A 52 -6.47 -17.17 -9.57
N ALA A 53 -5.37 -16.52 -9.17
CA ALA A 53 -4.04 -17.11 -9.11
C ALA A 53 -3.96 -18.20 -8.05
N THR A 54 -3.01 -19.12 -8.23
CA THR A 54 -2.70 -20.16 -7.24
C THR A 54 -1.32 -19.90 -6.62
N LEU A 55 -0.87 -20.80 -5.75
CA LEU A 55 0.48 -20.76 -5.19
C LEU A 55 1.58 -21.09 -6.23
N THR A 56 1.19 -21.66 -7.38
CA THR A 56 2.11 -22.10 -8.44
C THR A 56 1.88 -21.39 -9.77
N ASP A 57 0.69 -20.86 -9.99
CA ASP A 57 0.25 -20.29 -11.26
C ASP A 57 -0.14 -18.82 -11.12
N SER A 58 0.15 -18.05 -12.17
CA SER A 58 -0.27 -16.66 -12.27
C SER A 58 -1.76 -16.59 -12.56
N GLY A 59 -2.41 -15.58 -12.00
CA GLY A 59 -3.80 -15.30 -12.30
C GLY A 59 -3.99 -14.56 -13.63
N THR A 60 -5.24 -14.32 -14.01
CA THR A 60 -5.57 -13.52 -15.19
C THR A 60 -5.03 -12.09 -15.09
N ASN A 61 -4.37 -11.59 -16.14
CA ASN A 61 -3.88 -10.22 -16.18
C ASN A 61 -5.01 -9.23 -16.51
N THR A 62 -5.87 -8.95 -15.52
CA THR A 62 -7.06 -8.08 -15.65
C THR A 62 -7.23 -7.18 -14.43
N LEU A 63 -7.96 -6.07 -14.57
CA LEU A 63 -8.30 -5.18 -13.44
C LEU A 63 -9.19 -5.85 -12.39
N THR A 64 -9.86 -6.95 -12.74
CA THR A 64 -10.69 -7.76 -11.83
C THR A 64 -9.89 -8.77 -11.00
N ASN A 65 -8.56 -8.79 -11.14
CA ASN A 65 -7.66 -9.64 -10.38
C ASN A 65 -6.63 -8.80 -9.63
N ILE A 66 -6.62 -8.85 -8.30
CA ILE A 66 -5.73 -8.01 -7.48
C ILE A 66 -4.24 -8.31 -7.72
N SER A 67 -3.93 -9.54 -8.13
CA SER A 67 -2.56 -10.00 -8.33
C SER A 67 -1.96 -9.67 -9.69
N SER A 68 -2.75 -9.10 -10.59
CA SER A 68 -2.33 -8.79 -11.95
C SER A 68 -1.38 -7.60 -12.03
N GLU A 69 -0.59 -7.57 -13.11
CA GLU A 69 0.22 -6.40 -13.46
C GLU A 69 -0.66 -5.18 -13.75
N LEU A 70 -1.79 -5.37 -14.46
CA LEU A 70 -2.76 -4.30 -14.73
C LEU A 70 -3.32 -3.67 -13.44
N SER A 71 -3.56 -4.49 -12.41
CA SER A 71 -3.97 -3.97 -11.09
C SER A 71 -2.84 -3.18 -10.42
N ASN A 72 -1.56 -3.51 -10.66
CA ASN A 72 -0.41 -2.80 -10.10
C ASN A 72 -0.04 -1.50 -10.85
N GLU A 73 -0.57 -1.25 -12.05
CA GLU A 73 -0.21 -0.09 -12.90
C GLU A 73 -0.51 1.27 -12.28
N LYS A 74 -1.42 1.37 -11.33
CA LYS A 74 -1.82 2.62 -10.66
C LYS A 74 -2.15 2.31 -9.21
N VAL A 75 -1.94 3.26 -8.31
CA VAL A 75 -2.43 3.14 -6.93
C VAL A 75 -3.91 3.57 -6.86
N PHE A 76 -4.68 3.07 -5.91
CA PHE A 76 -6.00 3.66 -5.66
C PHE A 76 -5.84 5.09 -5.09
N ARG A 77 -6.72 6.03 -5.50
CA ARG A 77 -6.54 7.46 -5.19
C ARG A 77 -6.49 7.76 -3.69
N VAL A 78 -7.47 7.26 -2.93
CA VAL A 78 -7.52 7.44 -1.48
C VAL A 78 -7.82 6.09 -0.85
N PHE A 79 -6.87 5.55 -0.10
CA PHE A 79 -7.07 4.27 0.58
C PHE A 79 -6.77 4.39 2.06
N GLU A 80 -7.55 3.66 2.85
CA GLU A 80 -7.31 3.50 4.27
C GLU A 80 -6.28 2.40 4.51
N VAL A 81 -5.41 2.58 5.51
CA VAL A 81 -4.35 1.65 5.89
C VAL A 81 -4.64 1.09 7.28
N SER A 82 -4.57 -0.23 7.43
CA SER A 82 -4.72 -0.87 8.74
C SER A 82 -3.58 -0.46 9.68
N LYS A 83 -3.91 0.03 10.88
CA LYS A 83 -2.89 0.44 11.87
C LYS A 83 -2.01 -0.71 12.35
N LYS A 84 -2.54 -1.93 12.32
CA LYS A 84 -1.91 -3.14 12.85
C LYS A 84 -1.50 -4.08 11.73
N THR A 85 -0.39 -4.78 11.95
CA THR A 85 0.01 -5.90 11.10
C THR A 85 -0.96 -7.04 11.35
N LEU A 86 -1.55 -7.58 10.29
CA LEU A 86 -2.38 -8.77 10.41
C LEU A 86 -1.47 -9.99 10.59
N LYS A 87 -1.75 -10.78 11.62
CA LYS A 87 -1.02 -12.00 11.98
C LYS A 87 -2.00 -13.17 12.05
N PRO A 88 -1.56 -14.42 11.75
CA PRO A 88 -2.40 -15.59 11.95
C PRO A 88 -2.82 -15.74 13.42
N GLN A 89 -4.04 -16.25 13.67
CA GLN A 89 -4.53 -16.49 15.04
C GLN A 89 -3.97 -17.77 15.66
N THR A 90 -3.44 -18.69 14.86
CA THR A 90 -2.88 -19.98 15.30
C THR A 90 -1.35 -19.90 15.41
N ALA A 91 -0.69 -20.96 15.89
CA ALA A 91 0.77 -21.05 16.08
C ALA A 91 1.62 -20.92 14.78
N MET A 92 1.04 -20.48 13.68
CA MET A 92 1.74 -20.16 12.44
C MET A 92 2.54 -18.86 12.58
N THR A 93 3.77 -18.88 12.07
CA THR A 93 4.67 -17.72 12.08
C THR A 93 4.35 -16.66 11.01
N GLY A 94 3.35 -16.91 10.15
CA GLY A 94 2.89 -16.01 9.08
C GLY A 94 1.86 -16.67 8.17
N PHE A 95 1.34 -15.94 7.18
CA PHE A 95 0.47 -16.42 6.11
C PHE A 95 1.29 -16.82 4.88
N ASN A 96 0.90 -17.90 4.20
CA ASN A 96 1.26 -18.01 2.79
C ASN A 96 0.56 -16.89 1.99
N TRP A 97 1.00 -16.65 0.76
CA TRP A 97 0.52 -15.51 -0.02
C TRP A 97 -0.99 -15.52 -0.26
N LEU A 98 -1.57 -16.68 -0.60
CA LEU A 98 -3.02 -16.79 -0.84
C LEU A 98 -3.80 -16.56 0.46
N GLN A 99 -3.31 -17.10 1.58
CA GLN A 99 -3.88 -16.84 2.91
C GLN A 99 -3.82 -15.37 3.30
N ALA A 100 -2.77 -14.63 2.90
CA ALA A 100 -2.67 -13.20 3.17
C ALA A 100 -3.75 -12.41 2.41
N ILE A 101 -3.99 -12.76 1.13
CA ILE A 101 -5.08 -12.19 0.34
C ILE A 101 -6.43 -12.47 1.00
N GLU A 102 -6.70 -13.73 1.31
CA GLU A 102 -7.96 -14.16 1.93
C GLU A 102 -8.17 -13.54 3.32
N SER A 103 -7.11 -13.41 4.12
CA SER A 103 -7.18 -12.84 5.46
C SER A 103 -7.51 -11.35 5.42
N CYS A 104 -6.91 -10.58 4.51
CA CYS A 104 -7.33 -9.20 4.29
C CYS A 104 -8.75 -9.13 3.71
N TYR A 105 -9.13 -9.99 2.77
CA TYR A 105 -10.48 -10.00 2.20
C TYR A 105 -11.57 -10.24 3.25
N ASN A 106 -11.32 -11.17 4.19
CA ASN A 106 -12.25 -11.56 5.24
C ASN A 106 -12.18 -10.69 6.49
N LEU A 107 -11.28 -9.71 6.57
CA LEU A 107 -11.19 -8.80 7.70
C LEU A 107 -12.47 -7.94 7.76
N LEU A 108 -13.15 -7.94 8.91
CA LEU A 108 -14.43 -7.24 9.11
C LEU A 108 -14.29 -5.94 9.92
N ASP A 109 -13.07 -5.62 10.37
CA ASP A 109 -12.77 -4.40 11.11
C ASP A 109 -13.30 -3.18 10.37
N ASP A 110 -13.94 -2.27 11.11
CA ASP A 110 -14.52 -1.02 10.61
C ASP A 110 -15.48 -1.20 9.41
N GLY A 111 -16.17 -2.33 9.30
CA GLY A 111 -17.13 -2.62 8.23
C GLY A 111 -16.55 -3.36 7.01
N GLY A 112 -15.30 -3.82 7.10
CA GLY A 112 -14.67 -4.65 6.07
C GLY A 112 -14.25 -3.85 4.83
N GLY A 113 -14.23 -4.53 3.66
CA GLY A 113 -13.75 -3.95 2.41
C GLY A 113 -12.23 -4.02 2.22
N TRP A 114 -11.52 -4.59 3.19
CA TRP A 114 -10.07 -4.75 3.19
C TRP A 114 -9.58 -5.67 2.06
N ARG A 115 -8.36 -5.39 1.58
CA ARG A 115 -7.60 -6.17 0.62
C ARG A 115 -6.13 -6.05 0.91
N LEU A 116 -5.35 -7.00 0.40
CA LEU A 116 -3.90 -6.88 0.40
C LEU A 116 -3.50 -5.78 -0.62
N PRO A 117 -2.55 -4.89 -0.29
CA PRO A 117 -2.09 -3.85 -1.20
C PRO A 117 -1.36 -4.47 -2.39
N THR A 118 -1.47 -3.85 -3.56
CA THR A 118 -0.55 -4.14 -4.68
C THR A 118 0.88 -3.76 -4.30
N GLU A 119 1.88 -4.27 -5.04
CA GLU A 119 3.29 -3.94 -4.81
C GLU A 119 3.50 -2.43 -4.75
N ARG A 120 2.93 -1.67 -5.70
CA ARG A 120 3.08 -0.21 -5.76
C ARG A 120 2.43 0.52 -4.60
N GLU A 121 1.29 0.02 -4.11
CA GLU A 121 0.62 0.58 -2.94
C GLU A 121 1.42 0.31 -1.66
N LEU A 122 1.98 -0.90 -1.51
CA LEU A 122 2.84 -1.23 -0.39
C LEU A 122 4.12 -0.37 -0.39
N SER A 123 4.75 -0.21 -1.55
CA SER A 123 5.89 0.68 -1.75
C SER A 123 5.56 2.13 -1.35
N LEU A 124 4.37 2.64 -1.72
CA LEU A 124 3.93 3.97 -1.29
C LEU A 124 3.73 4.06 0.23
N MET A 125 3.14 3.04 0.85
CA MET A 125 2.97 2.99 2.30
C MET A 125 4.32 3.04 3.03
N LEU A 126 5.34 2.37 2.50
CA LEU A 126 6.70 2.37 3.07
C LEU A 126 7.40 3.71 2.89
N ILE A 127 7.28 4.34 1.71
CA ILE A 127 7.79 5.70 1.47
C ILE A 127 7.20 6.71 2.46
N LEU A 128 5.90 6.57 2.76
CA LEU A 128 5.18 7.45 3.68
C LEU A 128 5.20 6.98 5.14
N GLU A 129 5.93 5.92 5.47
CA GLU A 129 5.91 5.30 6.80
C GLU A 129 6.29 6.29 7.90
N TYR A 130 7.25 7.18 7.64
CA TYR A 130 7.65 8.20 8.59
C TYR A 130 6.48 9.07 9.06
N LYS A 131 5.52 9.38 8.18
CA LYS A 131 4.27 10.08 8.54
C LYS A 131 3.24 9.18 9.20
N LEU A 132 3.15 7.93 8.76
CA LEU A 132 2.26 6.95 9.40
C LEU A 132 2.63 6.73 10.87
N LEU A 133 3.93 6.74 11.20
CA LEU A 133 4.44 6.56 12.56
C LEU A 133 4.21 7.75 13.49
N GLU A 134 3.87 8.93 12.97
CA GLU A 134 3.40 10.07 13.78
C GLU A 134 1.98 9.82 14.33
N ILE A 135 1.26 8.83 13.79
CA ILE A 135 -0.11 8.50 14.18
C ILE A 135 -0.12 7.53 15.36
N LYS A 136 -0.91 7.89 16.39
CA LYS A 136 -1.11 7.06 17.57
C LYS A 136 -1.54 5.63 17.21
N ASP A 137 -0.88 4.65 17.84
CA ASP A 137 -1.12 3.21 17.74
C ASP A 137 -0.81 2.58 16.37
N PHE A 138 -0.24 3.34 15.43
CA PHE A 138 0.21 2.82 14.14
C PHE A 138 1.49 1.97 14.32
N GLU A 139 1.44 0.70 13.91
CA GLU A 139 2.59 -0.19 13.94
C GLU A 139 3.46 0.01 12.71
N ARG A 140 4.78 0.15 12.92
CA ARG A 140 5.79 0.11 11.87
C ARG A 140 5.58 -1.07 10.92
N ILE A 141 5.47 -0.78 9.63
CA ILE A 141 5.36 -1.73 8.52
C ILE A 141 6.73 -2.37 8.28
N SER A 142 7.81 -1.56 8.27
CA SER A 142 9.17 -1.95 7.90
C SER A 142 9.88 -2.91 8.87
N ASN A 143 9.29 -3.22 10.02
CA ASN A 143 9.83 -4.22 10.96
C ASN A 143 9.53 -5.67 10.54
N ASN A 144 8.76 -5.87 9.47
CA ASN A 144 8.20 -7.16 9.10
C ASN A 144 8.52 -7.52 7.65
N PHE A 145 8.29 -8.78 7.31
CA PHE A 145 8.14 -9.23 5.93
C PHE A 145 6.66 -9.13 5.58
N ILE A 146 6.30 -8.24 4.65
CA ILE A 146 4.90 -7.92 4.33
C ILE A 146 4.61 -8.30 2.90
N TRP A 147 3.68 -9.24 2.71
CA TRP A 147 3.19 -9.60 1.39
C TRP A 147 2.56 -8.40 0.69
N SER A 148 2.84 -8.28 -0.61
CA SER A 148 1.97 -7.56 -1.53
C SER A 148 1.12 -8.56 -2.32
N ALA A 149 0.03 -8.08 -2.89
CA ALA A 149 -0.87 -8.88 -3.70
C ALA A 149 -0.35 -9.15 -5.11
N THR A 150 0.63 -8.39 -5.60
CA THR A 150 1.05 -8.45 -7.01
C THR A 150 2.00 -9.62 -7.26
N ASN A 151 1.68 -10.45 -8.26
CA ASN A 151 2.57 -11.54 -8.69
C ASN A 151 3.90 -11.00 -9.19
N SER A 152 4.96 -11.82 -9.04
CA SER A 152 6.21 -11.54 -9.72
C SER A 152 6.06 -11.75 -11.23
N VAL A 153 6.73 -10.91 -12.02
CA VAL A 153 6.87 -11.11 -13.46
C VAL A 153 7.90 -12.19 -13.81
N SER A 154 8.78 -12.55 -12.87
CA SER A 154 9.86 -13.51 -13.12
C SER A 154 9.41 -14.98 -12.96
N SER A 155 8.41 -15.24 -12.11
CA SER A 155 7.93 -16.59 -11.81
C SER A 155 6.49 -16.59 -11.30
N SER A 156 5.69 -17.51 -11.82
CA SER A 156 4.29 -17.70 -11.43
C SER A 156 4.13 -18.22 -9.99
N ALA A 157 5.18 -18.83 -9.43
CA ALA A 157 5.21 -19.36 -8.06
C ALA A 157 5.70 -18.33 -7.03
N THR A 158 6.03 -17.11 -7.45
CA THR A 158 6.52 -16.04 -6.55
C THR A 158 5.62 -14.80 -6.60
N SER A 159 5.68 -14.02 -5.51
CA SER A 159 5.01 -12.73 -5.38
C SER A 159 5.98 -11.72 -4.78
N TYR A 160 5.70 -10.42 -4.98
CA TYR A 160 6.43 -9.36 -4.31
C TYR A 160 6.04 -9.27 -2.83
N LEU A 161 7.02 -9.04 -1.97
CA LEU A 161 6.88 -8.65 -0.57
C LEU A 161 7.88 -7.57 -0.22
N PHE A 162 7.62 -6.80 0.82
CA PHE A 162 8.65 -5.98 1.45
C PHE A 162 9.46 -6.83 2.43
N SER A 163 10.79 -6.80 2.30
CA SER A 163 11.70 -7.45 3.23
C SER A 163 12.31 -6.43 4.18
N SER A 164 12.04 -6.59 5.48
CA SER A 164 12.78 -5.85 6.51
C SER A 164 14.28 -6.18 6.52
N PHE A 165 14.67 -7.29 5.88
CA PHE A 165 16.06 -7.61 5.60
C PHE A 165 16.49 -6.98 4.26
N GLY A 166 17.25 -5.89 4.36
CA GLY A 166 17.71 -5.11 3.20
C GLY A 166 16.77 -3.94 2.84
N GLU A 167 15.64 -3.81 3.53
CA GLU A 167 14.70 -2.67 3.41
C GLU A 167 14.22 -2.41 1.97
N GLU A 168 13.85 -3.48 1.26
CA GLU A 168 13.49 -3.40 -0.15
C GLU A 168 12.35 -4.37 -0.53
N MET A 169 11.73 -4.12 -1.68
CA MET A 169 10.81 -5.07 -2.29
C MET A 169 11.58 -6.25 -2.89
N LYS A 170 11.13 -7.47 -2.61
CA LYS A 170 11.74 -8.72 -3.04
C LYS A 170 10.69 -9.69 -3.56
N GLU A 171 11.13 -10.60 -4.40
CA GLU A 171 10.33 -11.72 -4.86
C GLU A 171 10.56 -12.92 -3.95
N TYR A 172 9.47 -13.56 -3.50
CA TYR A 172 9.54 -14.72 -2.62
C TYR A 172 8.53 -15.79 -3.02
N PRO A 173 8.80 -17.08 -2.71
CA PRO A 173 7.86 -18.17 -2.97
C PRO A 173 6.52 -17.93 -2.28
N LYS A 174 5.42 -18.03 -3.01
CA LYS A 174 4.05 -17.82 -2.49
C LYS A 174 3.70 -18.77 -1.33
N THR A 175 4.42 -19.89 -1.21
CA THR A 175 4.27 -20.87 -0.12
C THR A 175 4.91 -20.44 1.20
N SER A 176 5.77 -19.43 1.20
CA SER A 176 6.46 -18.94 2.40
C SER A 176 5.52 -18.21 3.36
N ALA A 177 5.79 -18.30 4.66
CA ALA A 177 4.94 -17.72 5.71
C ALA A 177 5.43 -16.31 6.12
N TYR A 178 4.65 -15.27 5.79
CA TYR A 178 4.93 -13.87 6.12
C TYR A 178 3.66 -13.09 6.49
N TYR A 179 3.79 -11.83 6.89
CA TYR A 179 2.66 -11.06 7.42
C TYR A 179 1.93 -10.26 6.34
N ALA A 180 0.77 -9.71 6.71
CA ALA A 180 -0.02 -8.85 5.84
C ALA A 180 -0.28 -7.49 6.49
N ARG A 181 -0.35 -6.45 5.66
CA ARG A 181 -0.87 -5.13 6.03
C ARG A 181 -2.02 -4.83 5.08
N CYS A 182 -3.22 -4.64 5.59
CA CYS A 182 -4.39 -4.51 4.73
C CYS A 182 -4.68 -3.05 4.42
N ILE A 183 -5.22 -2.80 3.23
CA ILE A 183 -5.75 -1.49 2.83
C ILE A 183 -7.18 -1.64 2.30
N ARG A 184 -7.95 -0.55 2.25
CA ARG A 184 -9.24 -0.53 1.55
C ARG A 184 -9.46 0.77 0.79
N ASP A 185 -10.12 0.64 -0.35
CA ASP A 185 -10.39 1.74 -1.26
C ASP A 185 -11.51 2.63 -0.70
N ILE A 186 -11.28 3.93 -0.65
CA ILE A 186 -12.28 4.92 -0.22
C ILE A 186 -12.84 5.62 -1.45
N THR A 187 -14.00 5.15 -1.88
CA THR A 187 -14.74 5.79 -2.97
C THR A 187 -15.32 7.13 -2.49
N PRO A 188 -15.35 8.16 -3.36
CA PRO A 188 -16.04 9.42 -3.09
C PRO A 188 -17.53 9.26 -2.74
#